data_AF-A0A523RJS8-F1
#
_entry.id   AF-A0A523RJS8-F1
#
_cell.length_a   1.000
_cell.length_b   1.000
_cell.length_c   1.000
_cell.angle_alpha   90.00
_cell.angle_beta   90.00
_cell.angle_gamma   90.00
#
_symmetry.space_group_name_H-M   'P 1'
#
loop_
_entity.id
_entity.type
_entity.pdbx_description
1 polymer ?
#
loop_
_entity_poly.entity_id
_entity_poly.type
_entity_poly.pdbx_seq_one_letter_code
_entity_poly.pdbx_strand_id
1 'polypeptide(L)'
;MIETNITKMFGIKHPIFSAPMGPFFTRDLALAVTEAGGLGVLSNVNITGTNPVEEHKASIEYMIEHTDKPFGLNILTSRNNPGVRQMVRSLPRIVKSNVRMRDQCKYWLTSAGSSKTLAESKSFIELRESSEVKHFHVAPAVWLAQKCVNAGVDGIVVTGTEGGGHQSYERVSTLVLLQQINNKFPDLPKIACG
;
A
#
# COMPACT_ATOMS: atom_id res chain seq x y z
N MET A 1 1.26 -16.70 18.70
CA MET A 1 1.47 -15.81 17.54
C MET A 1 0.30 -16.03 16.60
N ILE A 2 -0.31 -14.98 16.04
CA ILE A 2 -1.46 -15.10 15.13
C ILE A 2 -0.94 -15.28 13.71
N GLU A 3 -1.12 -16.46 13.13
CA GLU A 3 -0.73 -16.77 11.76
C GLU A 3 -1.94 -16.61 10.82
N THR A 4 -1.77 -15.84 9.75
CA THR A 4 -2.81 -15.57 8.75
C THR A 4 -2.24 -15.71 7.33
N ASN A 5 -3.11 -15.65 6.32
CA ASN A 5 -2.67 -15.52 4.93
C ASN A 5 -1.81 -14.26 4.71
N ILE A 6 -2.06 -13.17 5.43
CA ILE A 6 -1.29 -11.93 5.37
C ILE A 6 0.12 -12.12 5.95
N THR A 7 0.27 -12.79 7.10
CA THR A 7 1.62 -13.03 7.67
C THR A 7 2.46 -13.89 6.74
N LYS A 8 1.88 -14.93 6.13
CA LYS A 8 2.55 -15.77 5.12
C LYS A 8 2.90 -15.00 3.86
N MET A 9 1.95 -14.22 3.33
CA MET A 9 2.13 -13.46 2.09
C MET A 9 3.30 -12.48 2.16
N PHE A 10 3.49 -11.82 3.30
CA PHE A 10 4.53 -10.82 3.45
C PHE A 10 5.74 -11.30 4.25
N GLY A 11 5.71 -12.48 4.86
CA GLY A 11 6.80 -12.97 5.72
C GLY A 11 6.96 -12.14 7.00
N ILE A 12 5.86 -11.68 7.59
CA ILE A 12 5.85 -10.84 8.81
C ILE A 12 5.34 -11.62 10.02
N LYS A 13 5.77 -11.21 11.23
CA LYS A 13 5.45 -11.88 12.50
C LYS A 13 4.03 -11.56 12.99
N HIS A 14 3.61 -10.31 12.78
CA HIS A 14 2.35 -9.78 13.25
C HIS A 14 1.54 -9.27 12.05
N PRO A 15 0.25 -9.60 11.91
CA PRO A 15 -0.60 -9.06 10.84
C PRO A 15 -1.02 -7.61 11.15
N ILE A 16 -0.04 -6.76 11.46
CA ILE A 16 -0.20 -5.37 11.89
C ILE A 16 0.58 -4.50 10.92
N PHE A 17 -0.10 -3.50 10.38
CA PHE A 17 0.45 -2.58 9.38
C PHE A 17 0.39 -1.17 9.94
N SER A 18 1.43 -0.36 9.73
CA SER A 18 1.33 1.09 9.96
C SER A 18 0.60 1.72 8.79
N ALA A 19 -0.51 2.43 9.03
CA ALA A 19 -1.16 3.16 7.96
C ALA A 19 -0.24 4.26 7.40
N PRO A 20 -0.15 4.43 6.07
CA PRO A 20 0.57 5.55 5.47
C PRO A 20 -0.25 6.83 5.62
N MET A 21 0.20 7.72 6.51
CA MET A 21 -0.51 8.94 6.88
C MET A 21 0.01 10.16 6.12
N GLY A 22 -0.17 10.20 4.80
CA GLY A 22 0.12 11.42 4.02
C GLY A 22 -0.73 12.59 4.51
N PRO A 23 -0.21 13.84 4.56
CA PRO A 23 1.06 14.31 4.03
C PRO A 23 2.19 14.28 5.07
N PHE A 24 2.22 13.31 6.00
CA PHE A 24 3.32 13.20 6.97
C PHE A 24 4.39 12.22 6.47
N PHE A 25 5.65 12.52 6.77
CA PHE A 25 6.75 11.58 6.57
C PHE A 25 6.63 10.46 7.61
N THR A 26 6.35 9.24 7.15
CA THR A 26 6.17 8.08 8.05
C THR A 26 7.40 7.17 8.13
N ARG A 27 8.56 7.59 7.62
CA ARG A 27 9.78 6.77 7.54
C ARG A 27 10.15 6.13 8.89
N ASP A 28 10.26 6.93 9.94
CA ASP A 28 10.72 6.43 11.25
C ASP A 28 9.66 5.52 11.90
N LEU A 29 8.38 5.83 11.70
CA LEU A 29 7.26 4.97 12.11
C LEU A 29 7.27 3.64 11.35
N ALA A 30 7.48 3.68 10.03
CA ALA A 30 7.54 2.50 9.18
C ALA A 30 8.71 1.60 9.61
N LEU A 31 9.89 2.17 9.84
CA LEU A 31 11.04 1.42 10.35
C LEU A 31 10.72 0.78 11.70
N ALA A 32 10.18 1.54 12.65
CA ALA A 32 9.85 1.03 13.98
C ALA A 32 8.85 -0.14 13.93
N VAL A 33 7.79 -0.03 13.10
CA VAL A 33 6.77 -1.08 12.97
C VAL A 33 7.33 -2.32 12.24
N THR A 34 8.12 -2.12 11.19
CA THR A 34 8.82 -3.21 10.50
C THR A 34 9.76 -3.94 11.47
N GLU A 35 10.52 -3.21 12.29
CA GLU A 35 11.43 -3.83 13.26
C GLU A 35 10.71 -4.58 14.38
N ALA A 36 9.56 -4.08 14.81
CA ALA A 36 8.68 -4.77 15.76
C ALA A 36 8.03 -6.06 15.20
N GLY A 37 8.19 -6.33 13.89
CA GLY A 37 7.69 -7.53 13.22
C GLY A 37 6.31 -7.37 12.57
N GLY A 38 5.78 -6.14 12.49
CA GLY A 38 4.68 -5.78 11.61
C GLY A 38 5.18 -5.39 10.21
N LEU A 39 4.33 -4.71 9.45
CA LEU A 39 4.69 -4.15 8.14
C LEU A 39 4.59 -2.63 8.16
N GLY A 40 5.74 -1.98 8.15
CA GLY A 40 5.86 -0.53 7.99
C GLY A 40 5.50 -0.09 6.57
N VAL A 41 4.75 1.01 6.44
CA VAL A 41 4.35 1.55 5.13
C VAL A 41 4.80 2.99 5.01
N LEU A 42 5.68 3.23 4.05
CA LEU A 42 6.17 4.55 3.69
C LEU A 42 5.04 5.37 3.04
N SER A 43 4.80 6.55 3.59
CA SER A 43 4.02 7.61 2.98
C SER A 43 4.91 8.80 2.73
N ASN A 44 4.54 9.57 1.72
CA ASN A 44 5.27 10.76 1.32
C ASN A 44 4.41 12.00 1.35
N VAL A 45 5.11 13.10 1.32
CA VAL A 45 4.56 14.41 1.44
C VAL A 45 4.58 15.05 0.06
N ASN A 46 3.41 15.23 -0.55
CA ASN A 46 3.34 16.03 -1.76
C ASN A 46 3.29 17.53 -1.40
N ILE A 47 4.34 18.03 -0.73
CA ILE A 47 4.51 19.46 -0.45
C ILE A 47 4.83 20.15 -1.78
N THR A 48 4.15 21.26 -2.04
CA THR A 48 4.44 22.13 -3.18
C THR A 48 5.93 22.49 -3.23
N GLY A 49 6.59 22.21 -4.36
CA GLY A 49 8.01 22.51 -4.58
C GLY A 49 8.98 21.34 -4.32
N THR A 50 8.47 20.18 -3.91
CA THR A 50 9.28 18.95 -3.75
C THR A 50 9.17 18.02 -4.95
N ASN A 51 10.08 17.04 -5.05
CA ASN A 51 9.98 15.95 -6.01
C ASN A 51 9.56 14.66 -5.27
N PRO A 52 8.28 14.24 -5.39
CA PRO A 52 7.77 13.11 -4.61
C PRO A 52 8.45 11.78 -4.96
N VAL A 53 9.05 11.64 -6.16
CA VAL A 53 9.82 10.44 -6.54
C VAL A 53 11.13 10.35 -5.77
N GLU A 54 11.88 11.45 -5.70
CA GLU A 54 13.17 11.47 -5.00
C GLU A 54 12.99 11.30 -3.49
N GLU A 55 11.93 11.87 -2.91
CA GLU A 55 11.61 11.66 -1.50
C GLU A 55 11.27 10.20 -1.18
N HIS A 56 10.52 9.53 -2.08
CA HIS A 56 10.16 8.12 -1.90
C HIS A 56 11.41 7.27 -2.03
N LYS A 57 12.25 7.57 -3.04
CA LYS A 57 13.53 6.90 -3.23
C LYS A 57 14.40 7.02 -1.98
N ALA A 58 14.60 8.24 -1.45
CA ALA A 58 15.37 8.44 -0.23
C ALA A 58 14.82 7.67 0.98
N SER A 59 13.49 7.59 1.11
CA SER A 59 12.85 6.82 2.18
C SER A 59 13.03 5.31 1.99
N ILE A 60 12.98 4.81 0.76
CA ILE A 60 13.21 3.40 0.43
C ILE A 60 14.69 3.05 0.67
N GLU A 61 15.63 3.91 0.25
CA GLU A 61 17.07 3.78 0.50
C GLU A 61 17.35 3.69 2.00
N TYR A 62 16.76 4.59 2.78
CA TYR A 62 16.87 4.54 4.23
C TYR A 62 16.34 3.22 4.82
N MET A 63 15.17 2.74 4.38
CA MET A 63 14.63 1.47 4.88
C MET A 63 15.58 0.30 4.60
N ILE A 64 16.08 0.17 3.37
CA ILE A 64 16.99 -0.94 3.03
C ILE A 64 18.34 -0.81 3.75
N GLU A 65 18.76 0.38 4.15
CA GLU A 65 19.99 0.57 4.94
C GLU A 65 19.82 0.16 6.40
N HIS A 66 18.60 0.22 6.95
CA HIS A 66 18.35 0.09 8.38
C HIS A 66 17.53 -1.16 8.77
N THR A 67 17.04 -1.93 7.80
CA THR A 67 16.36 -3.21 8.05
C THR A 67 16.58 -4.20 6.90
N ASP A 68 16.50 -5.49 7.22
CA ASP A 68 16.41 -6.58 6.23
C ASP A 68 14.99 -7.15 6.11
N LYS A 69 14.04 -6.59 6.86
CA LYS A 69 12.64 -7.05 6.91
C LYS A 69 11.82 -6.38 5.81
N PRO A 70 10.74 -7.04 5.34
CA PRO A 70 9.88 -6.47 4.32
C PRO A 70 9.11 -5.26 4.83
N PHE A 71 8.91 -4.30 3.94
CA PHE A 71 8.14 -3.09 4.17
C PHE A 71 7.28 -2.76 2.95
N GLY A 72 6.54 -1.66 3.03
CA GLY A 72 5.72 -1.19 1.93
C GLY A 72 5.82 0.30 1.69
N LEU A 73 5.14 0.74 0.64
CA LEU A 73 4.94 2.14 0.31
C LEU A 73 3.52 2.40 -0.15
N ASN A 74 3.11 3.66 -0.09
CA ASN A 74 1.84 4.13 -0.58
C ASN A 74 1.96 5.12 -1.73
N ILE A 75 1.09 4.99 -2.72
CA ILE A 75 0.88 6.00 -3.77
C ILE A 75 -0.58 6.43 -3.74
N LEU A 76 -0.81 7.71 -3.43
CA LEU A 76 -2.11 8.35 -3.59
C LEU A 76 -2.43 8.48 -5.09
N THR A 77 -3.43 7.73 -5.60
CA THR A 77 -3.75 7.69 -7.05
C THR A 77 -4.78 8.71 -7.51
N SER A 78 -5.03 9.74 -6.68
CA SER A 78 -5.99 10.80 -6.98
C SER A 78 -5.56 11.56 -8.22
N ARG A 79 -6.52 11.96 -9.06
CA ARG A 79 -6.26 12.84 -10.21
C ARG A 79 -5.73 14.22 -9.78
N ASN A 80 -6.02 14.62 -8.54
CA ASN A 80 -5.54 15.88 -7.96
C ASN A 80 -4.12 15.78 -7.40
N ASN A 81 -3.50 14.59 -7.44
CA ASN A 81 -2.10 14.41 -7.07
C ASN A 81 -1.21 14.68 -8.30
N PRO A 82 -0.54 15.84 -8.41
CA PRO A 82 0.29 16.17 -9.58
C PRO A 82 1.45 15.18 -9.80
N GLY A 83 1.95 14.56 -8.71
CA GLY A 83 3.06 13.61 -8.77
C GLY A 83 2.67 12.19 -9.17
N VAL A 84 1.37 11.85 -9.21
CA VAL A 84 0.91 10.46 -9.37
C VAL A 84 1.47 9.78 -10.61
N ARG A 85 1.43 10.46 -11.77
CA ARG A 85 1.89 9.90 -13.04
C ARG A 85 3.39 9.61 -13.00
N GLN A 86 4.16 10.51 -12.40
CA GLN A 86 5.59 10.36 -12.28
C GLN A 86 5.95 9.23 -11.30
N MET A 87 5.29 9.16 -10.14
CA MET A 87 5.51 8.12 -9.13
C MET A 87 5.20 6.73 -9.66
N VAL A 88 4.02 6.55 -10.26
CA VAL A 88 3.57 5.27 -10.84
C VAL A 88 4.51 4.76 -11.95
N ARG A 89 5.16 5.69 -12.65
CA ARG A 89 6.11 5.39 -13.72
C ARG A 89 7.53 5.15 -13.21
N SER A 90 7.94 5.80 -12.14
CA SER A 90 9.36 5.89 -11.73
C SER A 90 9.67 4.98 -10.54
N LEU A 91 8.80 4.93 -9.53
CA LEU A 91 9.04 4.12 -8.33
C LEU A 91 9.20 2.64 -8.66
N PRO A 92 8.38 2.01 -9.53
CA PRO A 92 8.59 0.60 -9.85
C PRO A 92 9.95 0.34 -10.54
N ARG A 93 10.44 1.29 -11.35
CA ARG A 93 11.77 1.17 -11.98
C ARG A 93 12.90 1.30 -10.96
N ILE A 94 12.77 2.26 -10.04
CA ILE A 94 13.74 2.48 -8.95
C ILE A 94 13.82 1.21 -8.10
N VAL A 95 12.68 0.71 -7.63
CA VAL A 95 12.63 -0.53 -6.82
C VAL A 95 13.17 -1.73 -7.60
N LYS A 96 12.82 -1.87 -8.89
CA LYS A 96 13.36 -2.96 -9.74
C LYS A 96 14.88 -2.89 -9.94
N SER A 97 15.47 -1.69 -9.99
CA SER A 97 16.90 -1.48 -10.27
C SER A 97 17.85 -1.89 -9.13
N ASN A 98 17.33 -2.10 -7.92
CA ASN A 98 18.13 -2.48 -6.76
C ASN A 98 17.56 -3.76 -6.13
N VAL A 99 18.39 -4.81 -6.03
CA VAL A 99 18.02 -6.12 -5.47
C VAL A 99 17.39 -6.00 -4.08
N ARG A 100 17.96 -5.20 -3.17
CA ARG A 100 17.44 -5.06 -1.80
C ARG A 100 16.09 -4.37 -1.80
N MET A 101 15.93 -3.29 -2.58
CA MET A 101 14.64 -2.62 -2.71
C MET A 101 13.57 -3.56 -3.24
N ARG A 102 13.89 -4.30 -4.31
CA ARG A 102 12.98 -5.24 -4.96
C ARG A 102 12.53 -6.35 -4.02
N ASP A 103 13.45 -6.88 -3.22
CA ASP A 103 13.18 -8.03 -2.36
C ASP A 103 12.52 -7.60 -1.03
N GLN A 104 12.73 -6.38 -0.55
CA GLN A 104 12.18 -5.88 0.72
C GLN A 104 10.90 -5.03 0.56
N CYS A 105 10.76 -4.22 -0.49
CA CYS A 105 9.59 -3.35 -0.71
C CYS A 105 8.40 -4.13 -1.30
N LYS A 106 7.89 -5.11 -0.54
CA LYS A 106 6.90 -6.09 -1.00
C LYS A 106 5.46 -5.57 -1.02
N TYR A 107 5.10 -4.59 -0.19
CA TYR A 107 3.72 -4.11 -0.09
C TYR A 107 3.51 -2.77 -0.79
N TRP A 108 2.72 -2.75 -1.85
CA TRP A 108 2.40 -1.54 -2.60
C TRP A 108 0.94 -1.19 -2.39
N LEU A 109 0.66 -0.16 -1.59
CA LEU A 109 -0.71 0.30 -1.35
C LEU A 109 -1.03 1.48 -2.28
N THR A 110 -2.12 1.40 -3.03
CA THR A 110 -2.71 2.62 -3.61
C THR A 110 -3.95 3.04 -2.84
N SER A 111 -4.17 4.35 -2.76
CA SER A 111 -5.28 4.95 -2.01
C SER A 111 -5.87 6.13 -2.78
N ALA A 112 -7.09 6.52 -2.40
CA ALA A 112 -7.84 7.67 -2.90
C ALA A 112 -7.59 7.95 -4.39
N GLY A 113 -8.32 7.24 -5.25
CA GLY A 113 -8.14 7.29 -6.69
C GLY A 113 -8.58 5.98 -7.34
N SER A 114 -8.00 5.66 -8.50
CA SER A 114 -8.29 4.40 -9.20
C SER A 114 -7.27 3.32 -8.80
N SER A 115 -7.77 2.11 -8.53
CA SER A 115 -6.95 0.89 -8.37
C SER A 115 -6.14 0.58 -9.63
N LYS A 116 -6.70 0.87 -10.81
CA LYS A 116 -6.07 0.61 -12.11
C LYS A 116 -4.79 1.38 -12.36
N THR A 117 -4.64 2.57 -11.76
CA THR A 117 -3.56 3.50 -12.07
C THR A 117 -2.18 2.86 -11.91
N LEU A 118 -1.97 2.07 -10.85
CA LEU A 118 -0.72 1.34 -10.67
C LEU A 118 -0.73 -0.01 -11.38
N ALA A 119 -1.84 -0.76 -11.29
CA ALA A 119 -1.96 -2.11 -11.84
C ALA A 119 -1.72 -2.17 -13.36
N GLU A 120 -2.20 -1.17 -14.11
CA GLU A 120 -2.06 -1.09 -15.58
C GLU A 120 -0.73 -0.40 -15.99
N SER A 121 0.11 0.01 -15.04
CA SER A 121 1.40 0.65 -15.34
C SER A 121 2.41 -0.35 -15.85
N LYS A 122 2.95 -0.12 -17.06
CA LYS A 122 4.00 -0.97 -17.66
C LYS A 122 5.18 -1.20 -16.72
N SER A 123 5.66 -0.17 -16.02
CA SER A 123 6.79 -0.30 -15.10
C SER A 123 6.45 -1.13 -13.86
N PHE A 124 5.19 -1.12 -13.42
CA PHE A 124 4.75 -1.96 -12.29
C PHE A 124 4.57 -3.42 -12.72
N ILE A 125 4.02 -3.67 -13.90
CA ILE A 125 3.95 -5.00 -14.51
C ILE A 125 5.36 -5.61 -14.61
N GLU A 126 6.31 -4.87 -15.18
CA GLU A 126 7.72 -5.28 -15.27
C GLU A 126 8.39 -5.53 -13.91
N LEU A 127 7.98 -4.83 -12.85
CA LEU A 127 8.45 -5.09 -11.49
C LEU A 127 7.88 -6.43 -10.99
N ARG A 128 6.58 -6.67 -11.16
CA ARG A 128 5.91 -7.92 -10.75
C ARG A 128 6.49 -9.17 -11.41
N GLU A 129 6.94 -9.09 -12.65
CA GLU A 129 7.58 -10.21 -13.37
C GLU A 129 8.90 -10.66 -12.73
N SER A 130 9.53 -9.81 -11.92
CA SER A 130 10.86 -10.05 -11.36
C SER A 130 10.89 -9.96 -9.82
N SER A 131 9.73 -9.89 -9.17
CA SER A 131 9.64 -9.68 -7.72
C SER A 131 8.36 -10.28 -7.14
N GLU A 132 8.30 -10.37 -5.81
CA GLU A 132 7.12 -10.87 -5.09
C GLU A 132 6.18 -9.74 -4.63
N VAL A 133 6.28 -8.54 -5.23
CA VAL A 133 5.48 -7.40 -4.79
C VAL A 133 3.98 -7.68 -4.91
N LYS A 134 3.23 -7.19 -3.93
CA LYS A 134 1.78 -7.30 -3.84
C LYS A 134 1.15 -5.93 -3.88
N HIS A 135 0.20 -5.76 -4.77
CA HIS A 135 -0.58 -4.54 -4.91
C HIS A 135 -1.86 -4.63 -4.09
N PHE A 136 -2.01 -3.74 -3.12
CA PHE A 136 -3.25 -3.55 -2.38
C PHE A 136 -3.89 -2.20 -2.74
N HIS A 137 -5.22 -2.10 -2.64
CA HIS A 137 -5.93 -0.83 -2.76
C HIS A 137 -6.90 -0.61 -1.61
N VAL A 138 -7.03 0.65 -1.16
CA VAL A 138 -8.04 1.03 -0.17
C VAL A 138 -9.43 0.97 -0.79
N ALA A 139 -10.34 0.20 -0.18
CA ALA A 139 -11.71 -0.01 -0.64
C ALA A 139 -12.71 0.31 0.47
N PRO A 140 -13.24 1.55 0.53
CA PRO A 140 -14.16 1.99 1.58
C PRO A 140 -15.65 1.74 1.26
N ALA A 141 -15.93 0.86 0.30
CA ALA A 141 -17.28 0.46 -0.11
C ALA A 141 -17.23 -0.85 -0.92
N VAL A 142 -18.32 -1.63 -0.91
CA VAL A 142 -18.38 -2.94 -1.58
C VAL A 142 -18.22 -2.83 -3.10
N TRP A 143 -18.78 -1.80 -3.73
CA TRP A 143 -18.62 -1.58 -5.18
C TRP A 143 -17.22 -1.10 -5.54
N LEU A 144 -16.52 -0.39 -4.64
CA LEU A 144 -15.11 -0.04 -4.80
C LEU A 144 -14.22 -1.28 -4.67
N ALA A 145 -14.53 -2.19 -3.74
CA ALA A 145 -13.86 -3.48 -3.66
C ALA A 145 -13.99 -4.29 -4.97
N GLN A 146 -15.16 -4.29 -5.61
CA GLN A 146 -15.33 -4.90 -6.94
C GLN A 146 -14.41 -4.26 -7.99
N LYS A 147 -14.25 -2.93 -8.00
CA LYS A 147 -13.30 -2.26 -8.90
C LYS A 147 -11.85 -2.65 -8.63
N CYS A 148 -11.50 -2.93 -7.38
CA CYS A 148 -10.18 -3.43 -7.02
C CYS A 148 -9.96 -4.84 -7.60
N VAL A 149 -10.91 -5.75 -7.40
CA VAL A 149 -10.86 -7.11 -7.98
C VAL A 149 -10.73 -7.06 -9.50
N ASN A 150 -11.53 -6.23 -10.17
CA ASN A 150 -11.47 -6.06 -11.62
C ASN A 150 -10.14 -5.48 -12.13
N ALA A 151 -9.38 -4.79 -11.27
CA ALA A 151 -8.06 -4.27 -11.59
C ALA A 151 -6.93 -5.28 -11.31
N GLY A 152 -7.23 -6.45 -10.75
CA GLY A 152 -6.24 -7.49 -10.48
C GLY A 152 -5.32 -7.19 -9.29
N VAL A 153 -5.81 -6.45 -8.28
CA VAL A 153 -5.07 -6.25 -7.02
C VAL A 153 -4.90 -7.58 -6.28
N ASP A 154 -3.81 -7.74 -5.55
CA ASP A 154 -3.53 -8.91 -4.72
C ASP A 154 -4.32 -8.90 -3.40
N GLY A 155 -4.84 -7.75 -3.00
CA GLY A 155 -5.71 -7.62 -1.82
C GLY A 155 -6.24 -6.21 -1.65
N ILE A 156 -7.02 -6.00 -0.59
CA ILE A 156 -7.65 -4.71 -0.30
C ILE A 156 -7.49 -4.31 1.16
N VAL A 157 -7.45 -3.00 1.40
CA VAL A 157 -7.59 -2.41 2.73
C VAL A 157 -9.03 -1.95 2.87
N VAL A 158 -9.78 -2.62 3.73
CA VAL A 158 -11.19 -2.30 4.02
C VAL A 158 -11.21 -1.23 5.08
N THR A 159 -11.47 0.02 4.68
CA THR A 159 -11.56 1.14 5.62
C THR A 159 -13.02 1.55 5.84
N GLY A 160 -13.50 1.43 7.07
CA GLY A 160 -14.80 1.97 7.46
C GLY A 160 -14.72 3.44 7.84
N THR A 161 -15.88 4.01 8.16
CA THR A 161 -16.06 5.44 8.47
C THR A 161 -15.30 5.94 9.70
N GLU A 162 -14.84 5.04 10.56
CA GLU A 162 -14.04 5.35 11.73
C GLU A 162 -12.65 5.88 11.34
N GLY A 163 -12.18 5.52 10.13
CA GLY A 163 -10.83 5.81 9.68
C GLY A 163 -10.53 7.31 9.60
N GLY A 164 -9.26 7.65 9.87
CA GLY A 164 -8.75 9.00 9.63
C GLY A 164 -8.63 9.34 8.13
N GLY A 165 -8.58 10.63 7.81
CA GLY A 165 -8.29 11.11 6.45
C GLY A 165 -9.48 10.98 5.47
N HIS A 166 -9.21 10.47 4.26
CA HIS A 166 -10.22 10.40 3.19
C HIS A 166 -11.18 9.22 3.43
N GLN A 167 -12.44 9.54 3.71
CA GLN A 167 -13.49 8.56 4.01
C GLN A 167 -14.56 8.46 2.92
N SER A 168 -15.20 7.30 2.84
CA SER A 168 -16.35 7.10 1.94
C SER A 168 -17.56 7.90 2.40
N TYR A 169 -18.28 8.46 1.43
CA TYR A 169 -19.57 9.12 1.67
C TYR A 169 -20.67 8.15 2.14
N GLU A 170 -20.49 6.83 1.99
CA GLU A 170 -21.46 5.83 2.45
C GLU A 170 -21.51 5.69 3.97
N ARG A 171 -20.48 6.15 4.69
CA ARG A 171 -20.42 6.14 6.16
C ARG A 171 -20.70 4.78 6.81
N VAL A 172 -20.30 3.69 6.15
CA VAL A 172 -20.42 2.33 6.69
C VAL A 172 -19.29 2.07 7.68
N SER A 173 -19.61 1.49 8.84
CA SER A 173 -18.62 1.10 9.85
C SER A 173 -17.71 -0.02 9.35
N THR A 174 -16.49 -0.06 9.87
CA THR A 174 -15.49 -1.08 9.50
C THR A 174 -16.02 -2.48 9.77
N LEU A 175 -16.71 -2.64 10.90
CA LEU A 175 -17.33 -3.91 11.28
C LEU A 175 -18.33 -4.39 10.23
N VAL A 176 -19.23 -3.52 9.76
CA VAL A 176 -20.27 -3.89 8.78
C VAL A 176 -19.67 -4.08 7.39
N LEU A 177 -18.82 -3.16 6.95
CA LEU A 177 -18.21 -3.20 5.62
C LEU A 177 -17.35 -4.45 5.42
N LEU A 178 -16.60 -4.85 6.46
CA LEU A 178 -15.77 -6.06 6.41
C LEU A 178 -16.61 -7.32 6.21
N GLN A 179 -17.77 -7.44 6.87
CA GLN A 179 -18.66 -8.60 6.68
C GLN A 179 -19.23 -8.65 5.26
N GLN A 180 -19.66 -7.50 4.73
CA GLN A 180 -20.17 -7.43 3.35
C GLN A 180 -19.11 -7.83 2.32
N ILE A 181 -17.87 -7.37 2.51
CA ILE A 181 -16.75 -7.70 1.63
C ILE A 181 -16.35 -9.17 1.78
N ASN A 182 -16.35 -9.73 2.99
CA ASN A 182 -16.08 -11.15 3.22
C ASN A 182 -17.10 -12.05 2.52
N ASN A 183 -18.39 -11.70 2.61
CA ASN A 183 -19.45 -12.47 1.95
C ASN A 183 -19.32 -12.43 0.42
N LYS A 184 -18.95 -11.28 -0.14
CA LYS A 184 -18.85 -11.11 -1.60
C LYS A 184 -17.54 -11.64 -2.19
N PHE A 185 -16.44 -11.54 -1.45
CA PHE A 185 -15.09 -11.88 -1.91
C PHE A 185 -14.34 -12.71 -0.87
N PRO A 186 -14.78 -13.95 -0.56
CA PRO A 186 -14.24 -14.73 0.57
C PRO A 186 -12.73 -14.93 0.51
N ASP A 187 -12.19 -15.23 -0.67
CA ASP A 187 -10.77 -15.59 -0.86
C ASP A 187 -9.83 -14.39 -1.04
N LEU A 188 -10.38 -13.19 -1.25
CA LEU A 188 -9.57 -11.99 -1.44
C LEU A 188 -8.83 -11.64 -0.13
N PRO A 189 -7.50 -11.43 -0.13
CA PRO A 189 -6.78 -10.94 1.04
C PRO A 189 -7.26 -9.55 1.46
N LYS A 190 -7.48 -9.37 2.77
CA LYS A 190 -8.09 -8.15 3.34
C LYS A 190 -7.30 -7.71 4.56
N ILE A 191 -7.15 -6.40 4.71
CA ILE A 191 -6.66 -5.76 5.92
C ILE A 191 -7.78 -4.84 6.39
N ALA A 192 -8.26 -5.01 7.62
CA ALA A 192 -9.25 -4.11 8.22
C ALA A 192 -8.56 -2.82 8.68
N CYS A 193 -9.19 -1.68 8.44
CA CYS A 193 -8.72 -0.35 8.79
C CYS A 193 -9.93 0.49 9.25
N GLY A 194 -9.72 1.34 10.23
CA GLY A 194 -10.76 2.17 10.84
C GLY A 194 -10.13 3.02 11.92
#